data_AF-A0AA95JQX2-F1
#
_entry.id   AF-A0AA95JQX2-F1
#
_cell.length_a   1.000
_cell.length_b   1.000
_cell.length_c   1.000
_cell.angle_alpha   90.00
_cell.angle_beta   90.00
_cell.angle_gamma   90.00
#
_symmetry.space_group_name_H-M   'P 1'
#
loop_
_entity.id
_entity.type
_entity.pdbx_description
1 polymer ?
#
loop_
_entity_poly.entity_id
_entity_poly.type
_entity_poly.pdbx_seq_one_letter_code
_entity_poly.pdbx_strand_id
1 'polypeptide(L)'
;MKKDLYQFSEKMEDGDTIVVNINYSACMYSAHEVFTFTKQKDITYIQTYSEINSFEHKEQNLPKIIYKIRSSAPLSFENYFKYLKRRNRPKKETRSPLVTVSLKNRPYSEAFYDDGLEDKFEKLEQFSLVRKNIYPVDRFFKSPEPPPPPPIK
;
A
#
# COMPACT_ATOMS: atom_id res chain seq x y z
N MET A 1 17.09 1.44 -12.60
CA MET A 1 16.59 1.56 -11.21
C MET A 1 15.31 2.38 -11.08
N LYS A 2 15.26 3.72 -11.25
CA LYS A 2 13.95 4.46 -11.24
C LYS A 2 12.96 3.96 -12.30
N LYS A 3 13.47 3.46 -13.44
CA LYS A 3 12.65 2.87 -14.51
C LYS A 3 12.00 1.54 -14.11
N ASP A 4 12.53 0.85 -13.10
CA ASP A 4 12.13 -0.53 -12.79
C ASP A 4 11.01 -0.57 -11.75
N LEU A 5 10.90 0.43 -10.88
CA LEU A 5 9.78 0.56 -9.94
C LEU A 5 8.41 0.51 -10.62
N TYR A 6 8.28 1.13 -11.80
CA TYR A 6 7.00 1.21 -12.50
C TYR A 6 6.71 0.00 -13.40
N GLN A 7 7.56 -1.03 -13.33
CA GLN A 7 7.44 -2.31 -14.05
C GLN A 7 7.99 -3.47 -13.21
N PHE A 8 7.95 -3.37 -11.88
CA PHE A 8 8.75 -4.23 -11.02
C PHE A 8 8.30 -5.69 -11.08
N SER A 9 6.99 -5.95 -11.17
CA SER A 9 6.46 -7.31 -11.25
C SER A 9 7.03 -8.12 -12.43
N GLU A 10 7.43 -7.43 -13.49
CA GLU A 10 7.98 -8.01 -14.72
C GLU A 10 9.52 -8.00 -14.74
N LYS A 11 10.16 -7.05 -14.03
CA LYS A 11 11.60 -6.79 -14.13
C LYS A 11 12.42 -7.16 -12.90
N MET A 12 11.78 -7.53 -11.79
CA MET A 12 12.50 -8.03 -10.61
C MET A 12 13.30 -9.28 -10.97
N GLU A 13 14.54 -9.32 -10.49
CA GLU A 13 15.43 -10.46 -10.62
C GLU A 13 15.15 -11.48 -9.50
N ASP A 14 15.54 -12.73 -9.69
CA ASP A 14 15.35 -13.77 -8.67
C ASP A 14 16.04 -13.38 -7.35
N GLY A 15 15.32 -13.52 -6.23
CA GLY A 15 15.80 -13.09 -4.92
C GLY A 15 15.64 -11.61 -4.61
N ASP A 16 15.22 -10.76 -5.57
CA ASP A 16 14.88 -9.37 -5.28
C ASP A 16 13.69 -9.30 -4.30
N THR A 17 13.74 -8.30 -3.41
CA THR A 17 12.65 -7.99 -2.49
C THR A 17 12.35 -6.50 -2.49
N ILE A 18 11.09 -6.16 -2.79
CA ILE A 18 10.56 -4.79 -2.71
C ILE A 18 9.65 -4.70 -1.50
N VAL A 19 9.80 -3.63 -0.71
CA VAL A 19 8.95 -3.34 0.43
C VAL A 19 8.23 -2.02 0.15
N VAL A 20 6.90 -2.05 0.24
CA VAL A 20 6.03 -0.88 0.07
C VAL A 20 5.35 -0.62 1.39
N ASN A 21 5.60 0.54 1.99
CA ASN A 21 4.90 1.01 3.17
C ASN A 21 3.84 2.04 2.78
N ILE A 22 2.62 1.87 3.26
CA ILE A 22 1.48 2.79 3.07
C ILE A 22 1.09 3.34 4.44
N ASN A 23 1.12 4.66 4.59
CA ASN A 23 0.82 5.35 5.84
C ASN A 23 -0.59 5.97 5.82
N TYR A 24 -1.54 5.32 6.50
CA TYR A 24 -2.92 5.78 6.63
C TYR A 24 -3.09 6.86 7.71
N SER A 25 -2.07 7.09 8.54
CA SER A 25 -2.19 7.90 9.75
C SER A 25 -2.57 9.35 9.45
N ALA A 26 -3.61 9.85 10.12
CA ALA A 26 -4.08 11.23 10.02
C ALA A 26 -4.78 11.64 11.31
N CYS A 27 -4.54 12.87 11.78
CA CYS A 27 -5.08 13.36 13.05
C CYS A 27 -4.75 12.39 14.21
N MET A 28 -5.76 11.88 14.93
CA MET A 28 -5.59 10.89 16.02
C MET A 28 -5.56 9.44 15.54
N TYR A 29 -5.83 9.18 14.25
CA TYR A 29 -5.82 7.84 13.67
C TYR A 29 -4.41 7.46 13.23
N SER A 30 -3.92 6.30 13.69
CA SER A 30 -2.60 5.78 13.38
C SER A 30 -2.75 4.37 12.81
N ALA A 31 -2.35 4.21 11.55
CA ALA A 31 -2.43 2.94 10.85
C ALA A 31 -1.45 2.90 9.68
N HIS A 32 -0.98 1.70 9.34
CA HIS A 32 -0.11 1.49 8.19
C HIS A 32 -0.27 0.08 7.61
N GLU A 33 0.22 -0.10 6.38
CA GLU A 33 0.40 -1.40 5.76
C GLU A 33 1.80 -1.55 5.19
N VAL A 34 2.31 -2.78 5.22
CA VAL A 34 3.57 -3.18 4.59
C VAL A 34 3.29 -4.29 3.60
N PHE A 35 3.59 -4.04 2.32
CA PHE A 35 3.54 -5.03 1.26
C PHE A 35 4.96 -5.44 0.90
N THR A 36 5.28 -6.72 1.07
CA THR A 36 6.57 -7.30 0.72
C THR A 36 6.41 -8.14 -0.53
N PHE A 37 7.04 -7.70 -1.61
CA PHE A 37 7.14 -8.44 -2.85
C PHE A 37 8.45 -9.19 -2.92
N THR A 38 8.41 -10.46 -3.30
CA THR A 38 9.62 -11.29 -3.47
C THR A 38 9.54 -12.07 -4.77
N LYS A 39 10.62 -12.06 -5.55
CA LYS A 39 10.76 -12.88 -6.75
C LYS A 39 11.42 -14.21 -6.39
N GLN A 40 10.79 -15.32 -6.78
CA GLN A 40 11.36 -16.67 -6.66
C GLN A 40 11.08 -17.46 -7.93
N LYS A 41 12.13 -17.84 -8.67
CA LYS A 41 12.05 -18.68 -9.89
C LYS A 41 10.95 -18.21 -10.85
N ASP A 42 11.02 -16.94 -11.24
CA ASP A 42 10.07 -16.21 -12.10
C ASP A 42 8.69 -15.87 -11.50
N ILE A 43 8.36 -16.38 -10.32
CA ILE A 43 7.09 -16.07 -9.65
C ILE A 43 7.29 -14.90 -8.69
N THR A 44 6.46 -13.86 -8.84
CA THR A 44 6.39 -12.74 -7.89
C THR A 44 5.33 -13.05 -6.84
N TYR A 45 5.74 -13.07 -5.58
CA TYR A 45 4.85 -13.22 -4.44
C TYR A 45 4.62 -11.88 -3.76
N ILE A 46 3.49 -11.75 -3.08
CA ILE A 46 3.18 -10.63 -2.19
C ILE A 46 2.77 -11.17 -0.83
N GLN A 47 3.29 -10.55 0.23
CA GLN A 47 2.89 -10.76 1.62
C GLN A 47 2.55 -9.40 2.22
N THR A 48 1.46 -9.32 2.98
CA THR A 48 0.96 -8.05 3.53
C THR A 48 0.80 -8.14 5.05
N TYR A 49 1.33 -7.13 5.73
CA TYR A 49 1.06 -6.85 7.13
C TYR A 49 0.26 -5.54 7.21
N SER A 50 -0.77 -5.50 8.05
CA SER A 50 -1.60 -4.32 8.28
C SER A 50 -1.73 -4.08 9.77
N GLU A 51 -1.69 -2.81 10.19
CA GLU A 51 -1.79 -2.42 11.60
C GLU A 51 -2.61 -1.15 11.77
N ILE A 52 -3.47 -1.13 12.77
CA ILE A 52 -4.14 0.05 13.32
C ILE A 52 -3.69 0.13 14.78
N ASN A 53 -2.98 1.20 15.13
CA ASN A 53 -2.42 1.39 16.47
C ASN A 53 -3.20 2.42 17.31
N SER A 54 -4.10 3.19 16.69
CA SER A 54 -4.98 4.12 17.40
C SER A 54 -6.23 3.43 17.95
N PHE A 55 -6.74 3.90 19.10
CA PHE A 55 -7.95 3.43 19.76
C PHE A 55 -7.84 1.97 20.26
N GLU A 56 -8.10 1.00 19.38
CA GLU A 56 -7.95 -0.43 19.65
C GLU A 56 -6.83 -0.96 18.75
N HIS A 57 -5.74 -1.43 19.36
CA HIS A 57 -4.65 -2.04 18.62
C HIS A 57 -5.17 -3.28 17.87
N LYS A 58 -5.03 -3.27 16.53
CA LYS A 58 -5.42 -4.35 15.63
C LYS A 58 -4.31 -4.56 14.63
N GLU A 59 -3.97 -5.81 14.39
CA GLU A 59 -2.99 -6.20 13.39
C GLU A 59 -3.50 -7.40 12.59
N GLN A 60 -3.01 -7.54 11.36
CA GLN A 60 -3.21 -8.76 10.58
C GLN A 60 -2.01 -9.06 9.70
N ASN A 61 -1.77 -10.35 9.48
CA ASN A 61 -0.90 -10.87 8.45
C ASN A 61 -1.75 -11.58 7.40
N LEU A 62 -1.74 -11.09 6.16
CA LEU A 62 -2.42 -11.76 5.05
C LEU A 62 -1.56 -12.91 4.51
N PRO A 63 -2.19 -13.99 4.01
CA PRO A 63 -1.47 -15.10 3.39
C PRO A 63 -0.56 -14.61 2.26
N LYS A 64 0.61 -15.22 2.13
CA LYS A 64 1.49 -15.00 0.98
C LYS A 64 0.80 -15.55 -0.28
N ILE A 65 0.53 -14.69 -1.25
CA ILE A 65 -0.12 -15.06 -2.51
C ILE A 65 0.77 -14.75 -3.72
N ILE A 66 0.44 -15.33 -4.87
CA ILE A 66 1.09 -15.01 -6.14
C ILE A 66 0.52 -13.68 -6.65
N TYR A 67 1.39 -12.70 -6.90
CA TYR A 67 1.00 -11.43 -7.50
C TYR A 67 0.93 -11.57 -9.02
N LYS A 68 -0.28 -11.78 -9.56
CA LYS A 68 -0.53 -12.01 -11.00
C LYS A 68 -0.90 -10.74 -11.78
N ILE A 69 -0.97 -9.59 -11.12
CA ILE A 69 -1.39 -8.33 -11.74
C ILE A 69 -0.23 -7.79 -12.59
N ARG A 70 -0.47 -7.61 -13.89
CA ARG A 70 0.53 -7.07 -14.83
C ARG A 70 0.80 -5.59 -14.54
N SER A 71 2.01 -5.12 -14.84
CA SER A 71 2.39 -3.72 -14.60
C SER A 71 1.52 -2.71 -15.38
N SER A 72 0.94 -3.14 -16.51
CA SER A 72 0.04 -2.35 -17.35
C SER A 72 -1.41 -2.32 -16.85
N ALA A 73 -1.81 -3.21 -15.96
CA ALA A 73 -3.18 -3.27 -15.45
C ALA A 73 -3.53 -1.98 -14.67
N PRO A 74 -4.69 -1.34 -14.88
CA PRO A 74 -5.02 -0.07 -14.23
C PRO A 74 -4.90 -0.10 -12.70
N LEU A 75 -5.32 -1.21 -12.08
CA LEU A 75 -5.29 -1.43 -10.64
C LEU A 75 -4.07 -2.25 -10.20
N SER A 76 -2.88 -1.80 -10.61
CA SER A 76 -1.58 -2.34 -10.21
C SER A 76 -0.84 -1.36 -9.30
N PHE A 77 0.08 -1.89 -8.47
CA PHE A 77 0.99 -1.05 -7.70
C PHE A 77 1.83 -0.14 -8.60
N GLU A 78 2.29 -0.65 -9.73
CA GLU A 78 3.09 0.10 -10.69
C GLU A 78 2.37 1.32 -11.25
N ASN A 79 1.10 1.18 -11.61
CA ASN A 79 0.30 2.30 -12.07
C ASN A 79 -0.06 3.26 -10.93
N TYR A 80 -0.28 2.75 -9.71
CA TYR A 80 -0.40 3.60 -8.52
C TYR A 80 0.88 4.41 -8.27
N PHE A 81 2.07 3.82 -8.40
CA PHE A 81 3.33 4.55 -8.29
C PHE A 81 3.52 5.58 -9.40
N LYS A 82 3.10 5.29 -10.64
CA LYS A 82 3.10 6.29 -11.73
C LYS A 82 2.17 7.46 -11.40
N TYR A 83 0.99 7.18 -10.85
CA TYR A 83 0.04 8.19 -10.38
C TYR A 83 0.65 9.05 -9.26
N LEU A 84 1.21 8.42 -8.22
CA LEU A 84 1.88 9.11 -7.12
C LEU A 84 3.03 9.98 -7.62
N LYS A 85 3.86 9.47 -8.54
CA LYS A 85 4.96 10.25 -9.13
C LYS A 85 4.47 11.54 -9.79
N ARG A 86 3.36 11.48 -10.54
CA ARG A 86 2.79 12.65 -11.22
C ARG A 86 2.20 13.67 -10.24
N ARG A 87 1.69 13.19 -9.10
CA ARG A 87 1.07 14.00 -8.04
C ARG A 87 2.02 14.27 -6.88
N ASN A 88 3.29 13.86 -6.97
CA ASN A 88 4.20 13.94 -5.84
C ASN A 88 4.58 15.40 -5.58
N ARG A 89 4.68 15.76 -4.31
CA ARG A 89 5.16 17.07 -3.89
C ARG A 89 6.48 16.91 -3.14
N PRO A 90 7.34 17.96 -3.11
CA PRO A 90 8.58 17.91 -2.35
C PRO A 90 8.31 17.61 -0.87
N LYS A 91 9.25 16.90 -0.23
CA LYS A 91 9.23 16.69 1.21
C LYS A 91 9.20 18.04 1.93
N LYS A 92 8.18 18.29 2.75
CA LYS A 92 8.22 19.34 3.78
C LYS A 92 8.88 18.74 5.02
N GLU A 93 9.74 19.49 5.72
CA GLU A 93 10.57 18.99 6.83
C GLU A 93 9.78 18.23 7.91
N THR A 94 8.52 18.58 8.10
CA THR A 94 7.62 18.02 9.12
C THR A 94 6.73 16.86 8.65
N ARG A 95 6.73 16.51 7.36
CA ARG A 95 5.79 15.50 6.82
C ARG A 95 6.44 14.13 6.67
N SER A 96 5.82 13.15 7.31
CA SER A 96 6.07 11.74 7.04
C SER A 96 5.63 11.37 5.62
N PRO A 97 6.32 10.44 4.93
CA PRO A 97 5.87 9.99 3.62
C PRO A 97 4.54 9.27 3.70
N LEU A 98 3.70 9.47 2.68
CA LEU A 98 2.46 8.72 2.48
C LEU A 98 2.77 7.30 2.03
N VAL A 99 3.70 7.17 1.09
CA VAL A 99 4.16 5.88 0.58
C VAL A 99 5.67 5.87 0.52
N THR A 100 6.28 4.79 1.00
CA THR A 100 7.71 4.53 0.80
C THR A 100 7.88 3.22 0.06
N VAL A 101 8.71 3.19 -0.97
CA VAL A 101 9.10 1.98 -1.67
C VAL A 101 10.60 1.78 -1.57
N SER A 102 11.04 0.65 -1.02
CA SER A 102 12.45 0.32 -0.87
C SER A 102 12.78 -1.05 -1.44
N LEU A 103 14.03 -1.20 -1.89
CA LEU A 103 14.60 -2.49 -2.28
C LEU A 103 15.47 -2.99 -1.14
N LYS A 104 15.20 -4.19 -0.59
CA LYS A 104 15.91 -4.69 0.59
C LYS A 104 17.42 -4.91 0.33
N ASN A 105 17.77 -5.30 -0.89
CA ASN A 105 19.14 -5.70 -1.25
C ASN A 105 19.92 -4.58 -1.97
N ARG A 106 19.37 -3.36 -2.10
CA ARG A 106 20.00 -2.25 -2.83
C ARG A 106 19.74 -0.93 -2.07
N PRO A 107 20.65 0.07 -2.14
CA PRO A 107 20.44 1.38 -1.52
C PRO A 107 19.46 2.24 -2.34
N TYR A 108 18.24 1.75 -2.50
CA TYR A 108 17.17 2.43 -3.22
C TYR A 108 15.94 2.55 -2.34
N SER A 109 15.51 3.79 -2.16
CA SER A 109 14.23 4.14 -1.55
C SER A 109 13.63 5.32 -2.31
N GLU A 110 12.33 5.24 -2.59
CA GLU A 110 11.55 6.34 -3.16
C GLU A 110 10.38 6.62 -2.21
N ALA A 111 10.23 7.89 -1.87
CA ALA A 111 9.19 8.37 -0.97
C ALA A 111 8.22 9.30 -1.72
N PHE A 112 6.93 9.07 -1.52
CA PHE A 112 5.84 9.87 -2.04
C PHE A 112 5.13 10.56 -0.88
N TYR A 113 4.87 11.86 -1.03
CA TYR A 113 4.30 12.70 0.00
C TYR A 113 2.93 13.22 -0.44
N ASP A 114 2.10 13.55 0.55
CA ASP A 114 0.84 14.25 0.36
C ASP A 114 0.97 15.77 0.56
N ASP A 115 -0.02 16.50 0.06
CA ASP A 115 -0.25 17.91 0.33
C ASP A 115 -1.49 18.23 1.14
N GLY A 116 -1.49 17.78 2.39
CA GLY A 116 -2.60 18.00 3.30
C GLY A 116 -3.63 16.88 3.22
N LEU A 117 -4.70 17.00 4.01
CA LEU A 117 -5.65 15.91 4.21
C LEU A 117 -6.40 15.52 2.94
N GLU A 118 -6.81 16.48 2.12
CA GLU A 118 -7.53 16.22 0.87
C GLU A 118 -6.70 15.37 -0.10
N ASP A 119 -5.50 15.82 -0.47
CA ASP A 119 -4.59 15.08 -1.36
C ASP A 119 -4.17 13.73 -0.76
N LYS A 120 -4.01 13.65 0.58
CA LYS A 120 -3.77 12.37 1.27
C LYS A 120 -4.92 11.40 1.04
N PHE A 121 -6.16 11.81 1.27
CA PHE A 121 -7.32 10.95 1.13
C PHE A 121 -7.57 10.54 -0.32
N GLU A 122 -7.39 11.45 -1.29
CA GLU A 122 -7.48 11.10 -2.72
C GLU A 122 -6.46 10.00 -3.10
N LYS A 123 -5.21 10.15 -2.66
CA LYS A 123 -4.15 9.16 -2.95
C LYS A 123 -4.46 7.81 -2.28
N LEU A 124 -4.93 7.82 -1.04
CA LEU A 124 -5.33 6.60 -0.32
C LEU A 124 -6.58 5.95 -0.93
N GLU A 125 -7.51 6.72 -1.47
CA GLU A 125 -8.67 6.19 -2.18
C GLU A 125 -8.24 5.45 -3.45
N GLN A 126 -7.33 6.03 -4.24
CA GLN A 126 -6.73 5.33 -5.39
C GLN A 126 -6.01 4.05 -4.97
N PHE A 127 -5.29 4.09 -3.84
CA PHE A 127 -4.66 2.89 -3.30
C PHE A 127 -5.67 1.82 -2.89
N SER A 128 -6.80 2.23 -2.30
CA SER A 128 -7.85 1.30 -1.85
C SER A 128 -8.39 0.43 -3.00
N LEU A 129 -8.42 0.97 -4.22
CA LEU A 129 -8.82 0.23 -5.42
C LEU A 129 -7.79 -0.85 -5.80
N VAL A 130 -6.50 -0.54 -5.70
CA VAL A 130 -5.41 -1.51 -5.91
C VAL A 130 -5.49 -2.60 -4.83
N ARG A 131 -5.64 -2.21 -3.57
CA ARG A 131 -5.76 -3.15 -2.45
C ARG A 131 -6.96 -4.08 -2.61
N LYS A 132 -8.12 -3.56 -3.00
CA LYS A 132 -9.34 -4.36 -3.26
C LYS A 132 -9.17 -5.33 -4.43
N ASN A 133 -8.38 -4.96 -5.44
CA ASN A 133 -8.06 -5.86 -6.56
C ASN A 133 -7.20 -7.05 -6.12
N ILE A 134 -6.33 -6.87 -5.13
CA ILE A 134 -5.47 -7.93 -4.57
C ILE A 134 -6.24 -8.76 -3.53
N TYR A 135 -7.00 -8.11 -2.66
CA TYR A 135 -7.69 -8.72 -1.53
C TYR A 135 -9.18 -8.30 -1.50
N PRO A 136 -10.04 -8.83 -2.39
CA PRO A 136 -11.42 -8.36 -2.55
C PRO A 136 -12.34 -8.64 -1.35
N VAL A 137 -12.01 -9.66 -0.54
CA VAL A 137 -12.80 -10.10 0.61
C VAL A 137 -12.30 -9.54 1.95
N ASP A 138 -11.13 -8.90 1.96
CA ASP A 138 -10.54 -8.37 3.18
C ASP A 138 -11.33 -7.17 3.71
N ARG A 139 -11.54 -7.15 5.03
CA ARG A 139 -12.35 -6.13 5.72
C ARG A 139 -11.59 -5.37 6.80
N PHE A 140 -10.27 -5.51 6.91
CA PHE A 140 -9.49 -4.99 8.03
C PHE A 140 -9.67 -3.50 8.31
N PHE A 141 -9.72 -2.68 7.25
CA PHE A 141 -9.92 -1.23 7.34
C PHE A 141 -11.38 -0.79 7.24
N LYS A 142 -12.34 -1.71 7.19
CA LYS A 142 -13.76 -1.34 7.16
C LYS A 142 -14.23 -1.06 8.58
N SER A 143 -15.04 -0.01 8.73
CA SER A 143 -15.79 0.20 9.97
C SER A 143 -16.65 -1.03 10.28
N PRO A 144 -16.79 -1.44 11.55
CA PRO A 144 -17.75 -2.45 11.93
C PRO A 144 -19.14 -2.02 11.48
N GLU A 145 -19.96 -2.96 11.02
CA GLU A 145 -21.35 -2.69 10.72
C GLU A 145 -22.04 -2.19 12.00
N PRO A 146 -22.86 -1.13 11.93
CA PRO A 146 -23.58 -0.66 13.11
C PRO A 146 -24.45 -1.80 13.65
N PRO A 147 -24.62 -1.91 14.98
CA PRO A 147 -25.50 -2.91 15.55
C PRO A 147 -26.91 -2.75 14.97
N PRO A 148 -27.66 -3.84 14.77
CA PRO A 148 -29.03 -3.75 14.29
C PRO A 148 -29.86 -2.88 15.25
N PRO A 149 -30.82 -2.09 14.73
CA PRO A 149 -31.66 -1.27 15.58
C PRO A 149 -32.40 -2.16 16.59
N PRO A 150 -32.59 -1.69 17.84
CA PRO A 150 -33.34 -2.44 18.84
C PRO A 150 -34.76 -2.75 18.33
N PRO A 151 -35.33 -3.91 18.65
CA PRO A 151 -36.68 -4.26 18.25
C PRO A 151 -37.66 -3.18 18.75
N ILE A 152 -38.51 -2.69 17.84
CA ILE A 152 -39.59 -1.76 18.16
C ILE A 152 -40.56 -2.54 19.07
N LYS A 153 -40.79 -2.04 20.29
CA LYS A 153 -41.78 -2.58 21.23
C LYS A 153 -43.17 -2.09 20.90
#